data_AF-A0A0F8X176-F1
#
_entry.id   AF-A0A0F8X176-F1
#
_cell.length_a   1.000
_cell.length_b   1.000
_cell.length_c   1.000
_cell.angle_alpha   90.00
_cell.angle_beta   90.00
_cell.angle_gamma   90.00
#
_symmetry.space_group_name_H-M   'P 1'
#
loop_
_entity.id
_entity.type
_entity.pdbx_description
1 polymer ?
#
loop_
_entity_poly.entity_id
_entity_poly.type
_entity_poly.pdbx_seq_one_letter_code
_entity_poly.pdbx_strand_id
1 'polypeptide(L)'
;MAQRTLTTAAAAAEMIRRKRCQTSLHSFALNISIPGAPMDAMCPDEDLLGPACDLMADHHALICTKLEETMNKPYGRLIMFLPPGSAKSSYANVAMAWDMSRPPPPHQQGDKRLIMASYNDTIAKKQSRRVQTICKSPEYKNIWDESVGIVMEAAGEWSLDNGAEFMAAGLTSGITGNRADGVLIDDPVKNREDADSDTIRQKTIDEYNDSVKTRLKPGAWVILIQTRWHEMDLAGQILPEDYNGESGII
;
A
#
# COMPACT_ATOMS: atom_id res chain seq x y z
N MET A 1 -31.02 26.85 -1.98
CA MET A 1 -29.90 26.02 -2.48
C MET A 1 -30.42 25.20 -3.64
N ALA A 2 -30.01 25.49 -4.87
CA ALA A 2 -30.44 24.73 -6.03
C ALA A 2 -29.81 23.33 -5.96
N GLN A 3 -30.64 22.30 -5.75
CA GLN A 3 -30.23 20.92 -6.01
C GLN A 3 -29.83 20.84 -7.48
N ARG A 4 -28.53 20.68 -7.76
CA ARG A 4 -28.07 20.31 -9.10
C ARG A 4 -28.71 18.96 -9.42
N THR A 5 -29.73 18.96 -10.26
CA THR A 5 -30.28 17.73 -10.84
C THR A 5 -29.19 17.14 -11.72
N LEU A 6 -28.44 16.16 -11.19
CA LEU A 6 -27.47 15.41 -11.97
C LEU A 6 -28.22 14.76 -13.14
N THR A 7 -27.76 15.00 -14.35
CA THR A 7 -28.32 14.33 -15.53
C THR A 7 -28.05 12.83 -15.41
N THR A 8 -28.92 11.99 -15.97
CA THR A 8 -28.75 10.53 -15.94
C THR A 8 -27.39 10.11 -16.52
N ALA A 9 -26.91 10.82 -17.55
CA ALA A 9 -25.58 10.60 -18.13
C ALA A 9 -24.44 10.92 -17.16
N ALA A 10 -24.52 12.05 -16.43
CA ALA A 10 -23.51 12.41 -15.43
C ALA A 10 -23.49 11.43 -14.25
N ALA A 11 -24.66 10.96 -13.82
CA ALA A 11 -24.76 9.93 -12.78
C ALA A 11 -24.16 8.59 -13.24
N ALA A 12 -24.40 8.19 -14.49
CA ALA A 12 -23.83 6.97 -15.06
C ALA A 12 -22.29 7.05 -15.19
N ALA A 13 -21.76 8.18 -15.68
CA ALA A 13 -20.32 8.41 -15.77
C ALA A 13 -19.65 8.37 -14.39
N GLU A 14 -20.28 8.98 -13.38
CA GLU A 14 -19.78 8.93 -12.01
C GLU A 14 -19.79 7.50 -11.44
N MET A 15 -20.82 6.70 -11.70
CA MET A 15 -20.85 5.29 -11.30
C MET A 15 -19.74 4.47 -11.97
N ILE A 16 -19.51 4.68 -13.27
CA ILE A 16 -18.43 4.00 -14.01
C ILE A 16 -17.07 4.36 -13.41
N ARG A 17 -16.83 5.66 -13.16
CA ARG A 17 -15.61 6.15 -12.53
C ARG A 17 -15.37 5.50 -11.17
N ARG A 18 -16.37 5.51 -10.28
CA ARG A 18 -16.29 4.85 -8.97
C ARG A 18 -15.96 3.38 -9.11
N LYS A 19 -16.63 2.68 -10.04
CA LYS A 19 -16.39 1.25 -10.25
C LYS A 19 -14.96 0.95 -10.73
N ARG A 20 -14.39 1.80 -11.59
CA ARG A 20 -12.98 1.73 -11.99
C ARG A 20 -12.07 1.91 -10.79
N CYS A 21 -12.27 2.96 -9.99
CA CYS A 21 -11.47 3.20 -8.77
C CYS A 21 -11.57 2.05 -7.75
N GLN A 22 -12.72 1.38 -7.64
CA GLN A 22 -12.88 0.23 -6.74
C GLN A 22 -12.13 -1.02 -7.22
N THR A 23 -11.83 -1.14 -8.51
CA THR A 23 -11.29 -2.36 -9.14
C THR A 23 -9.88 -2.21 -9.68
N SER A 24 -9.41 -0.99 -9.95
CA SER A 24 -8.07 -0.67 -10.44
C SER A 24 -7.38 0.33 -9.53
N LEU A 25 -6.18 -0.03 -9.07
CA LEU A 25 -5.32 0.84 -8.30
C LEU A 25 -4.81 2.04 -9.11
N HIS A 26 -4.66 1.90 -10.44
CA HIS A 26 -4.32 3.03 -11.33
C HIS A 26 -5.42 4.08 -11.33
N SER A 27 -6.66 3.68 -11.60
CA SER A 27 -7.80 4.60 -11.59
C SER A 27 -7.99 5.23 -10.21
N PHE A 28 -7.85 4.43 -9.14
CA PHE A 28 -7.89 4.96 -7.77
C PHE A 28 -6.83 6.04 -7.55
N ALA A 29 -5.57 5.77 -7.90
CA ALA A 29 -4.45 6.69 -7.68
C ALA A 29 -4.61 8.03 -8.41
N LEU A 30 -5.24 8.05 -9.59
CA LEU A 30 -5.50 9.28 -10.35
C LEU A 30 -6.73 10.06 -9.86
N ASN A 31 -7.60 9.43 -9.06
CA ASN A 31 -8.85 10.02 -8.57
C ASN A 31 -8.80 10.44 -7.10
N ILE A 32 -7.63 10.38 -6.44
CA ILE A 32 -7.43 10.87 -5.07
C ILE A 32 -6.25 11.84 -5.00
N SER A 33 -6.29 12.73 -4.02
CA SER A 33 -5.17 13.62 -3.72
C SER A 33 -4.11 12.85 -2.91
N ILE A 34 -2.89 12.75 -3.45
CA ILE A 34 -1.79 12.01 -2.82
C ILE A 34 -0.99 12.96 -1.90
N PRO A 35 -0.92 12.70 -0.58
CA PRO A 35 -0.24 13.60 0.35
C PRO A 35 1.25 13.81 0.01
N GLY A 36 1.61 15.07 -0.26
CA GLY A 36 2.98 15.46 -0.62
C GLY A 36 3.27 15.41 -2.12
N ALA A 37 2.31 15.03 -2.96
CA ALA A 37 2.39 15.27 -4.40
C ALA A 37 2.16 16.78 -4.69
N PRO A 38 2.80 17.33 -5.73
CA PRO A 38 2.69 18.75 -6.07
C PRO A 38 1.37 19.13 -6.78
N MET A 39 0.55 18.13 -7.12
CA MET A 39 -0.67 18.29 -7.90
C MET A 39 -1.85 17.64 -7.16
N ASP A 40 -3.03 18.22 -7.31
CA ASP A 40 -4.29 17.65 -6.87
C ASP A 40 -4.68 16.42 -7.72
N ALA A 41 -5.73 15.70 -7.29
CA ALA A 41 -6.28 14.58 -8.04
C ALA A 41 -6.62 14.97 -9.48
N MET A 42 -6.04 14.25 -10.46
CA MET A 42 -6.26 14.54 -11.88
C MET A 42 -7.70 14.25 -12.32
N CYS A 43 -8.31 13.21 -11.78
CA CYS A 43 -9.66 12.72 -12.12
C CYS A 43 -9.90 12.66 -13.65
N PRO A 44 -9.08 11.92 -14.42
CA PRO A 44 -9.18 11.91 -15.87
C PRO A 44 -10.48 11.26 -16.36
N ASP A 45 -10.96 11.72 -17.50
CA ASP A 45 -11.98 11.01 -18.27
C ASP A 45 -11.31 9.86 -19.05
N GLU A 46 -11.27 8.68 -18.42
CA GLU A 46 -10.65 7.48 -19.00
C GLU A 46 -11.37 6.97 -20.26
N ASP A 47 -12.63 7.38 -20.52
CA ASP A 47 -13.32 7.02 -21.76
C ASP A 47 -12.77 7.81 -22.95
N LEU A 48 -12.30 9.04 -22.71
CA LEU A 48 -11.74 9.92 -23.74
C LEU A 48 -10.22 9.80 -23.87
N LEU A 49 -9.53 9.65 -22.74
CA LEU A 49 -8.07 9.73 -22.67
C LEU A 49 -7.39 8.36 -22.72
N GLY A 50 -8.14 7.27 -22.50
CA GLY A 50 -7.60 5.92 -22.39
C GLY A 50 -7.43 5.46 -20.94
N PRO A 51 -6.88 4.26 -20.74
CA PRO A 51 -6.82 3.63 -19.42
C PRO A 51 -5.89 4.42 -18.48
N ALA A 52 -6.22 4.45 -17.19
CA ALA A 52 -5.44 5.18 -16.17
C ALA A 52 -3.93 4.83 -16.16
N CYS A 53 -3.54 3.61 -16.50
CA CYS A 53 -2.12 3.23 -16.55
C CYS A 53 -1.31 4.05 -17.55
N ASP A 54 -1.91 4.47 -18.66
CA ASP A 54 -1.25 5.21 -19.75
C ASP A 54 -1.13 6.71 -19.43
N LEU A 55 -1.84 7.17 -18.40
CA LEU A 55 -1.86 8.57 -17.94
C LEU A 55 -0.86 8.82 -16.80
N MET A 56 -0.09 7.81 -16.42
CA MET A 56 0.92 7.85 -15.37
C MET A 56 2.31 7.71 -15.99
N ALA A 57 3.36 8.08 -15.25
CA ALA A 57 4.71 7.69 -15.63
C ALA A 57 4.84 6.16 -15.61
N ASP A 58 5.53 5.57 -16.59
CA ASP A 58 5.61 4.11 -16.78
C ASP A 58 5.97 3.34 -15.49
N HIS A 59 6.95 3.84 -14.74
CA HIS A 59 7.39 3.21 -13.49
C HIS A 59 6.33 3.31 -12.38
N HIS A 60 5.53 4.38 -12.32
CA HIS A 60 4.40 4.48 -11.39
C HIS A 60 3.30 3.48 -11.77
N ALA A 61 2.98 3.37 -13.06
CA ALA A 61 2.02 2.39 -13.55
C ALA A 61 2.47 0.95 -13.24
N LEU A 62 3.77 0.66 -13.39
CA LEU A 62 4.33 -0.64 -13.03
C LEU A 62 4.24 -0.91 -11.51
N ILE A 63 4.56 0.07 -10.66
CA ILE A 63 4.41 -0.05 -9.20
C ILE A 63 2.96 -0.38 -8.85
N CYS A 64 1.98 0.38 -9.35
CA CYS A 64 0.56 0.12 -9.09
C CYS A 64 0.15 -1.29 -9.57
N THR A 65 0.59 -1.69 -10.76
CA THR A 65 0.30 -3.03 -11.31
C THR A 65 0.80 -4.12 -10.38
N LYS A 66 2.06 -4.05 -9.94
CA LYS A 66 2.65 -5.08 -9.09
C LYS A 66 2.09 -5.08 -7.67
N LEU A 67 1.78 -3.92 -7.10
CA LEU A 67 1.07 -3.82 -5.82
C LEU A 67 -0.30 -4.50 -5.91
N GLU A 68 -1.10 -4.16 -6.92
CA GLU A 68 -2.44 -4.72 -7.12
C GLU A 68 -2.40 -6.24 -7.36
N GLU A 69 -1.56 -6.71 -8.28
CA GLU A 69 -1.38 -8.15 -8.56
C GLU A 69 -1.03 -8.92 -7.29
N THR A 70 -0.14 -8.37 -6.46
CA THR A 70 0.32 -9.01 -5.23
C THR A 70 -0.77 -9.03 -4.16
N MET A 71 -1.52 -7.93 -4.01
CA MET A 71 -2.63 -7.84 -3.06
C MET A 71 -3.79 -8.77 -3.43
N ASN A 72 -3.94 -9.11 -4.73
CA ASN A 72 -4.99 -9.99 -5.23
C ASN A 72 -4.60 -11.47 -5.30
N LYS A 73 -3.30 -11.78 -5.33
CA LYS A 73 -2.80 -13.15 -5.44
C LYS A 73 -2.81 -13.82 -4.05
N PRO A 74 -3.40 -15.03 -3.92
CA PRO A 74 -3.25 -15.81 -2.70
C PRO A 74 -1.78 -16.02 -2.38
N TYR A 75 -1.37 -15.68 -1.16
CA TYR A 75 0.03 -15.73 -0.73
C TYR A 75 0.96 -14.86 -1.60
N GLY A 76 0.48 -13.73 -2.13
CA GLY A 76 1.27 -12.82 -2.94
C GLY A 76 2.58 -12.39 -2.26
N ARG A 77 3.69 -12.40 -3.02
CA ARG A 77 5.01 -11.95 -2.57
C ARG A 77 5.58 -11.00 -3.61
N LEU A 78 6.00 -9.83 -3.16
CA LEU A 78 6.62 -8.82 -4.02
C LEU A 78 7.81 -8.21 -3.31
N ILE A 79 8.91 -8.05 -4.05
CA ILE A 79 10.05 -7.26 -3.65
C ILE A 79 10.27 -6.21 -4.74
N MET A 80 10.34 -4.94 -4.36
CA MET A 80 10.60 -3.82 -5.27
C MET A 80 11.86 -3.07 -4.86
N PHE A 81 12.83 -3.01 -5.78
CA PHE A 81 14.05 -2.22 -5.64
C PHE A 81 13.91 -0.92 -6.41
N LEU A 82 13.78 0.19 -5.68
CA LEU A 82 13.48 1.48 -6.26
C LEU A 82 14.43 2.54 -5.70
N PRO A 83 14.95 3.46 -6.52
CA PRO A 83 15.82 4.53 -6.04
C PRO A 83 15.05 5.53 -5.16
N PRO A 84 15.74 6.34 -4.34
CA PRO A 84 15.11 7.45 -3.64
C PRO A 84 14.42 8.42 -4.62
N GLY A 85 13.28 8.98 -4.24
CA GLY A 85 12.53 9.92 -5.09
C GLY A 85 11.61 9.30 -6.14
N SER A 86 11.57 7.97 -6.27
CA SER A 86 10.71 7.21 -7.21
C SER A 86 9.21 7.14 -6.83
N ALA A 87 8.75 7.97 -5.90
CA ALA A 87 7.41 7.92 -5.32
C ALA A 87 6.99 6.57 -4.69
N LYS A 88 7.94 5.66 -4.43
CA LYS A 88 7.69 4.30 -3.92
C LYS A 88 6.79 4.26 -2.68
N SER A 89 7.11 5.06 -1.66
CA SER A 89 6.32 5.10 -0.42
C SER A 89 5.00 5.85 -0.59
N SER A 90 4.90 6.75 -1.57
CA SER A 90 3.64 7.44 -1.88
C SER A 90 2.64 6.44 -2.45
N TYR A 91 3.03 5.65 -3.45
CA TYR A 91 2.17 4.61 -4.02
C TYR A 91 1.92 3.44 -3.06
N ALA A 92 2.86 3.14 -2.16
CA ALA A 92 2.61 2.24 -1.04
C ALA A 92 1.43 2.72 -0.18
N ASN A 93 1.44 4.00 0.25
CA ASN A 93 0.34 4.56 1.04
C ASN A 93 -1.00 4.55 0.28
N VAL A 94 -0.97 4.86 -1.03
CA VAL A 94 -2.16 4.81 -1.90
C VAL A 94 -2.73 3.39 -1.97
N ALA A 95 -1.87 2.39 -2.19
CA ALA A 95 -2.28 1.00 -2.26
C ALA A 95 -2.83 0.48 -0.93
N MET A 96 -2.23 0.88 0.19
CA MET A 96 -2.76 0.55 1.52
C MET A 96 -4.15 1.15 1.75
N ALA A 97 -4.34 2.45 1.44
CA ALA A 97 -5.65 3.09 1.55
C ALA A 97 -6.70 2.40 0.68
N TRP A 98 -6.34 2.06 -0.56
CA TRP A 98 -7.20 1.33 -1.49
C TRP A 98 -7.60 -0.05 -0.95
N ASP A 99 -6.63 -0.82 -0.44
CA ASP A 99 -6.87 -2.18 0.04
C ASP A 99 -7.74 -2.20 1.30
N MET A 100 -7.66 -1.20 2.17
CA MET A 100 -8.50 -1.12 3.38
C MET A 100 -10.00 -1.00 3.10
N SER A 101 -10.41 -0.27 2.06
CA SER A 101 -11.83 -0.01 1.81
C SER A 101 -12.49 -0.93 0.79
N ARG A 102 -11.71 -1.57 -0.08
CA ARG A 102 -12.28 -2.54 -1.03
C ARG A 102 -12.61 -3.87 -0.35
N PRO A 103 -13.61 -4.62 -0.85
CA PRO A 103 -13.91 -5.96 -0.36
C PRO A 103 -12.68 -6.89 -0.34
N PRO A 104 -12.60 -7.86 0.58
CA PRO A 104 -11.53 -8.84 0.58
C PRO A 104 -11.60 -9.73 -0.67
N PRO A 105 -10.44 -10.13 -1.23
CA PRO A 105 -10.41 -11.10 -2.32
C PRO A 105 -10.95 -12.46 -1.83
N PRO A 106 -11.42 -13.36 -2.73
CA PRO A 106 -12.13 -14.59 -2.35
C PRO A 106 -11.36 -15.55 -1.43
N HIS A 107 -10.03 -15.44 -1.37
CA HIS A 107 -9.17 -16.27 -0.54
C HIS A 107 -8.93 -15.70 0.88
N GLN A 108 -9.42 -14.50 1.16
CA GLN A 108 -9.39 -13.86 2.48
C GLN A 108 -10.81 -13.82 3.06
N GLN A 109 -10.92 -13.96 4.39
CA GLN A 109 -12.20 -14.00 5.09
C GLN A 109 -12.19 -13.04 6.28
N GLY A 110 -13.32 -12.36 6.48
CA GLY A 110 -13.52 -11.38 7.55
C GLY A 110 -12.90 -10.02 7.26
N ASP A 111 -12.81 -9.20 8.29
CA ASP A 111 -12.32 -7.84 8.19
C ASP A 111 -10.80 -7.80 7.95
N LYS A 112 -10.39 -6.90 7.05
CA LYS A 112 -8.99 -6.76 6.65
C LYS A 112 -8.15 -6.20 7.77
N ARG A 113 -7.00 -6.83 8.00
CA ARG A 113 -5.98 -6.33 8.92
C ARG A 113 -4.68 -6.11 8.17
N LEU A 114 -4.30 -4.86 8.01
CA LEU A 114 -3.11 -4.48 7.27
C LEU A 114 -2.03 -3.96 8.21
N ILE A 115 -0.79 -4.35 7.95
CA ILE A 115 0.37 -3.88 8.70
C ILE A 115 1.32 -3.16 7.76
N MET A 116 1.78 -1.99 8.18
CA MET A 116 2.86 -1.26 7.53
C MET A 116 4.05 -1.14 8.47
N ALA A 117 5.19 -1.68 8.02
CA ALA A 117 6.45 -1.64 8.74
C ALA A 117 7.45 -0.73 8.04
N SER A 118 8.26 -0.02 8.82
CA SER A 118 9.43 0.73 8.33
C SER A 118 10.63 0.51 9.26
N TYR A 119 11.82 1.03 8.95
CA TYR A 119 12.98 0.87 9.84
C TYR A 119 12.75 1.40 11.28
N ASN A 120 11.85 2.37 11.48
CA ASN A 120 11.47 2.85 12.81
C ASN A 120 10.00 3.30 12.92
N ASP A 121 9.54 3.45 14.16
CA ASP A 121 8.18 3.87 14.50
C ASP A 121 7.81 5.25 13.95
N THR A 122 8.74 6.19 13.99
CA THR A 122 8.47 7.58 13.61
C THR A 122 8.10 7.67 12.12
N ILE A 123 8.84 6.97 11.26
CA ILE A 123 8.56 6.91 9.83
C ILE A 123 7.28 6.11 9.57
N ALA A 124 7.10 4.95 10.20
CA ALA A 124 5.88 4.17 10.05
C ALA A 124 4.62 4.98 10.41
N LYS A 125 4.63 5.67 11.56
CA LYS A 125 3.52 6.55 12.00
C LYS A 125 3.33 7.75 11.07
N LYS A 126 4.39 8.29 10.48
CA LYS A 126 4.30 9.37 9.48
C LYS A 126 3.58 8.89 8.22
N GLN A 127 3.95 7.71 7.71
CA GLN A 127 3.28 7.11 6.55
C GLN A 127 1.82 6.77 6.90
N SER A 128 1.56 6.23 8.10
CA SER A 128 0.20 5.94 8.58
C SER A 128 -0.71 7.17 8.55
N ARG A 129 -0.23 8.33 9.01
CA ARG A 129 -0.96 9.60 8.91
C ARG A 129 -1.27 10.01 7.46
N ARG A 130 -0.41 9.67 6.50
CA ARG A 130 -0.68 9.92 5.08
C ARG A 130 -1.79 9.02 4.55
N VAL A 131 -1.79 7.74 4.93
CA VAL A 131 -2.91 6.82 4.62
C VAL A 131 -4.21 7.35 5.23
N GLN A 132 -4.20 7.75 6.50
CA GLN A 132 -5.37 8.37 7.14
C GLN A 132 -5.83 9.65 6.42
N THR A 133 -4.90 10.47 5.94
CA THR A 133 -5.22 11.70 5.18
C THR A 133 -5.95 11.36 3.88
N ILE A 134 -5.51 10.31 3.18
CA ILE A 134 -6.22 9.78 2.00
C ILE A 134 -7.62 9.33 2.39
N CYS A 135 -7.76 8.48 3.41
CA CYS A 135 -9.07 7.95 3.82
C CYS A 135 -10.05 9.03 4.32
N LYS A 136 -9.53 10.16 4.82
CA LYS A 136 -10.34 11.30 5.25
C LYS A 136 -10.82 12.18 4.09
N SER A 137 -10.20 12.07 2.92
CA SER A 137 -10.45 12.97 1.80
C SER A 137 -11.88 12.77 1.24
N PRO A 138 -12.53 13.84 0.77
CA PRO A 138 -13.83 13.74 0.12
C PRO A 138 -13.80 12.83 -1.12
N GLU A 139 -12.71 12.87 -1.89
CA GLU A 139 -12.51 12.07 -3.09
C GLU A 139 -12.52 10.58 -2.75
N TYR A 140 -11.78 10.19 -1.71
CA TYR A 140 -11.75 8.82 -1.21
C TYR A 140 -13.14 8.33 -0.79
N LYS A 141 -13.84 9.10 0.05
CA LYS A 141 -15.17 8.72 0.55
C LYS A 141 -16.19 8.57 -0.57
N ASN A 142 -16.06 9.39 -1.61
CA ASN A 142 -16.95 9.39 -2.75
C ASN A 142 -16.74 8.20 -3.71
N ILE A 143 -15.63 7.45 -3.59
CA ILE A 143 -15.36 6.26 -4.41
C ILE A 143 -16.21 5.06 -3.97
N TRP A 144 -16.51 4.95 -2.69
CA TRP A 144 -17.15 3.79 -2.09
C TRP A 144 -18.68 3.93 -2.09
N ASP A 145 -19.39 2.82 -2.24
CA ASP A 145 -20.86 2.81 -2.28
C ASP A 145 -21.45 3.19 -0.91
N GLU A 146 -20.83 2.69 0.15
CA GLU A 146 -21.06 3.13 1.52
C GLU A 146 -19.91 4.03 1.95
N SER A 147 -20.22 5.17 2.57
CA SER A 147 -19.20 6.11 3.04
C SER A 147 -18.35 5.44 4.11
N VAL A 148 -17.07 5.21 3.81
CA VAL A 148 -16.13 4.64 4.77
C VAL A 148 -15.46 5.75 5.59
N GLY A 149 -15.56 5.65 6.90
CA GLY A 149 -15.04 6.62 7.87
C GLY A 149 -14.04 6.02 8.85
N ILE A 150 -13.10 6.84 9.34
CA ILE A 150 -12.18 6.44 10.42
C ILE A 150 -12.95 6.46 11.75
N VAL A 151 -12.88 5.36 12.50
CA VAL A 151 -13.53 5.20 13.81
C VAL A 151 -12.56 5.25 14.98
N MET A 152 -11.33 4.76 14.79
CA MET A 152 -10.21 4.93 15.74
C MET A 152 -9.07 5.64 15.02
N GLU A 153 -8.42 6.61 15.65
CA GLU A 153 -7.45 7.49 14.96
C GLU A 153 -6.10 7.59 15.70
N ALA A 154 -5.54 6.48 16.18
CA ALA A 154 -4.17 6.51 16.66
C ALA A 154 -3.19 6.32 15.50
N ALA A 155 -2.10 7.09 15.48
CA ALA A 155 -1.16 7.06 14.36
C ALA A 155 -0.47 5.69 14.17
N GLY A 156 -0.36 4.89 15.23
CA GLY A 156 0.19 3.54 15.17
C GLY A 156 -0.84 2.44 14.97
N GLU A 157 -2.12 2.70 15.25
CA GLU A 157 -3.18 1.71 15.17
C GLU A 157 -4.54 2.41 15.00
N TRP A 158 -5.22 2.14 13.89
CA TRP A 158 -6.48 2.80 13.56
C TRP A 158 -7.37 1.88 12.74
N SER A 159 -8.64 2.25 12.62
CA SER A 159 -9.62 1.42 11.92
C SER A 159 -10.68 2.24 11.20
N LEU A 160 -11.33 1.59 10.25
CA LEU A 160 -12.46 2.09 9.49
C LEU A 160 -13.77 1.47 9.97
N ASP A 161 -14.88 2.14 9.71
CA ASP A 161 -16.24 1.66 10.04
C ASP A 161 -16.67 0.40 9.27
N ASN A 162 -15.98 0.08 8.17
CA ASN A 162 -16.13 -1.18 7.45
C ASN A 162 -15.40 -2.38 8.11
N GLY A 163 -14.85 -2.18 9.32
CA GLY A 163 -14.14 -3.20 10.10
C GLY A 163 -12.64 -3.31 9.80
N ALA A 164 -12.13 -2.65 8.75
CA ALA A 164 -10.71 -2.74 8.40
C ALA A 164 -9.81 -2.11 9.48
N GLU A 165 -8.76 -2.82 9.87
CA GLU A 165 -7.76 -2.39 10.85
C GLU A 165 -6.41 -2.13 10.16
N PHE A 166 -5.70 -1.12 10.64
CA PHE A 166 -4.38 -0.75 10.16
C PHE A 166 -3.41 -0.53 11.32
N MET A 167 -2.27 -1.22 11.27
CA MET A 167 -1.18 -1.07 12.23
C MET A 167 0.06 -0.51 11.53
N ALA A 168 0.69 0.49 12.13
CA ALA A 168 1.98 1.01 11.72
C ALA A 168 3.00 0.96 12.85
N ALA A 169 4.10 0.26 12.60
CA ALA A 169 5.18 0.09 13.55
C ALA A 169 6.55 0.09 12.86
N GLY A 170 7.59 0.44 13.60
CA GLY A 170 8.94 0.10 13.19
C GLY A 170 9.09 -1.42 13.21
N LEU A 171 9.80 -1.96 12.22
CA LEU A 171 9.99 -3.40 12.06
C LEU A 171 10.50 -4.00 13.37
N THR A 172 11.58 -3.43 13.91
CA THR A 172 12.20 -3.92 15.15
C THR A 172 11.57 -3.44 16.46
N SER A 173 10.48 -2.66 16.39
CA SER A 173 9.75 -2.15 17.56
C SER A 173 8.65 -3.10 18.05
N GLY A 174 8.45 -4.22 17.35
CA GLY A 174 7.48 -5.25 17.68
C GLY A 174 6.15 -5.10 16.93
N ILE A 175 5.93 -6.00 15.97
CA ILE A 175 4.64 -6.25 15.30
C ILE A 175 3.84 -7.32 16.10
N THR A 176 4.14 -7.47 17.39
CA THR A 176 3.69 -8.61 18.19
C THR A 176 2.18 -8.55 18.50
N GLY A 177 1.49 -9.69 18.37
CA GLY A 177 0.08 -9.85 18.76
C GLY A 177 -0.96 -9.69 17.64
N ASN A 178 -0.61 -9.04 16.52
CA ASN A 178 -1.58 -8.72 15.46
C ASN A 178 -1.44 -9.62 14.24
N ARG A 179 -2.49 -10.38 13.91
CA ARG A 179 -2.57 -11.19 12.68
C ARG A 179 -2.94 -10.30 11.49
N ALA A 180 -2.30 -10.51 10.35
CA ALA A 180 -2.45 -9.65 9.17
C ALA A 180 -2.91 -10.41 7.91
N ASP A 181 -3.78 -9.79 7.13
CA ASP A 181 -4.14 -10.18 5.76
C ASP A 181 -3.14 -9.62 4.73
N GLY A 182 -2.37 -8.60 5.13
CA GLY A 182 -1.35 -7.99 4.30
C GLY A 182 -0.28 -7.29 5.12
N VAL A 183 0.98 -7.43 4.72
CA VAL A 183 2.12 -6.73 5.33
C VAL A 183 2.92 -5.99 4.26
N LEU A 184 3.06 -4.68 4.41
CA LEU A 184 3.92 -3.84 3.59
C LEU A 184 5.13 -3.38 4.41
N ILE A 185 6.34 -3.66 3.93
CA ILE A 185 7.60 -3.25 4.54
C ILE A 185 8.22 -2.16 3.64
N ASP A 186 8.26 -0.91 4.11
CA ASP A 186 8.81 0.27 3.41
C ASP A 186 10.14 0.68 4.04
N ASP A 187 11.23 0.49 3.29
CA ASP A 187 12.62 0.76 3.69
C ASP A 187 12.95 0.22 5.12
N PRO A 188 13.25 -1.09 5.26
CA PRO A 188 13.51 -1.72 6.57
C PRO A 188 14.84 -1.30 7.20
N VAL A 189 15.68 -0.56 6.45
CA VAL A 189 16.98 -0.06 6.89
C VAL A 189 17.09 1.42 6.54
N LYS A 190 17.61 2.23 7.48
CA LYS A 190 17.59 3.70 7.40
C LYS A 190 18.57 4.27 6.39
N ASN A 191 19.80 3.80 6.42
CA ASN A 191 20.93 4.38 5.70
C ASN A 191 22.05 3.34 5.49
N ARG A 192 23.14 3.75 4.84
CA ARG A 192 24.31 2.90 4.60
C ARG A 192 24.94 2.37 5.90
N GLU A 193 25.11 3.22 6.91
CA GLU A 193 25.73 2.83 8.19
C GLU A 193 24.97 1.67 8.86
N ASP A 194 23.65 1.79 8.94
CA ASP A 194 22.78 0.74 9.48
C ASP A 194 22.82 -0.53 8.60
N ALA A 195 22.94 -0.37 7.28
CA ALA A 195 23.04 -1.47 6.35
C ALA A 195 24.38 -2.21 6.43
N ASP A 196 25.47 -1.52 6.74
CA ASP A 196 26.80 -2.09 6.91
C ASP A 196 26.98 -2.75 8.30
N SER A 197 26.06 -2.51 9.23
CA SER A 197 26.05 -3.14 10.55
C SER A 197 25.46 -4.56 10.53
N ASP A 198 26.32 -5.57 10.71
CA ASP A 198 25.94 -6.99 10.85
C ASP A 198 24.84 -7.19 11.90
N THR A 199 24.97 -6.53 13.04
CA THR A 199 24.00 -6.60 14.15
C THR A 199 22.61 -6.10 13.73
N ILE A 200 22.54 -4.99 13.00
CA ILE A 200 21.26 -4.45 12.52
C ILE A 200 20.68 -5.35 11.44
N ARG A 201 21.51 -5.83 10.49
CA ARG A 201 21.06 -6.78 9.45
C ARG A 201 20.49 -8.06 10.06
N GLN A 202 21.17 -8.63 11.06
CA GLN A 202 20.72 -9.83 11.76
C GLN A 202 19.39 -9.57 12.49
N LYS A 203 19.30 -8.47 13.24
CA LYS A 203 18.06 -8.10 13.93
C LYS A 203 16.88 -7.93 12.96
N THR A 204 17.12 -7.33 11.80
CA THR A 204 16.10 -7.10 10.77
C THR A 204 15.59 -8.40 10.15
N ILE A 205 16.48 -9.37 9.84
CA ILE A 205 16.04 -10.67 9.30
C ILE A 205 15.36 -11.53 10.38
N ASP A 206 15.83 -11.49 11.62
CA ASP A 206 15.22 -12.21 12.74
C ASP A 206 13.78 -11.74 12.95
N GLU A 207 13.56 -10.42 12.98
CA GLU A 207 12.23 -9.84 13.12
C GLU A 207 11.31 -10.15 11.93
N TYR A 208 11.86 -10.20 10.70
CA TYR A 208 11.09 -10.64 9.54
C TYR A 208 10.63 -12.11 9.69
N ASN A 209 11.52 -12.99 10.16
CA ASN A 209 11.20 -14.40 10.36
C ASN A 209 10.26 -14.65 11.53
N ASP A 210 10.51 -14.01 12.67
CA ASP A 210 9.86 -14.31 13.93
C ASP A 210 8.56 -13.52 14.11
N SER A 211 8.48 -12.31 13.56
CA SER A 211 7.28 -11.47 13.65
C SER A 211 6.53 -11.41 12.33
N VAL A 212 7.13 -10.96 11.22
CA VAL A 212 6.34 -10.75 10.00
C VAL A 212 5.74 -12.07 9.49
N LYS A 213 6.55 -13.11 9.28
CA LYS A 213 6.08 -14.38 8.72
C LYS A 213 5.09 -15.11 9.64
N THR A 214 5.27 -15.04 10.95
CA THR A 214 4.41 -15.75 11.91
C THR A 214 3.04 -15.09 12.11
N ARG A 215 2.86 -13.84 11.67
CA ARG A 215 1.62 -13.07 11.83
C ARG A 215 0.68 -13.16 10.64
N LEU A 216 1.14 -13.68 9.52
CA LEU A 216 0.34 -13.82 8.31
C LEU A 216 -0.86 -14.75 8.54
N LYS A 217 -2.06 -14.28 8.18
CA LYS A 217 -3.25 -15.13 8.03
C LYS A 217 -3.11 -15.99 6.76
N PRO A 218 -3.86 -17.10 6.64
CA PRO A 218 -3.92 -17.86 5.39
C PRO A 218 -4.26 -16.95 4.21
N GLY A 219 -3.50 -17.07 3.11
CA GLY A 219 -3.68 -16.26 1.91
C GLY A 219 -3.08 -14.85 1.96
N ALA A 220 -2.50 -14.42 3.10
CA ALA A 220 -1.98 -13.07 3.24
C ALA A 220 -0.82 -12.75 2.30
N TRP A 221 -0.79 -11.51 1.82
CA TRP A 221 0.26 -10.99 0.94
C TRP A 221 1.38 -10.30 1.74
N VAL A 222 2.59 -10.26 1.17
CA VAL A 222 3.74 -9.52 1.71
C VAL A 222 4.41 -8.74 0.60
N ILE A 223 4.61 -7.45 0.83
CA ILE A 223 5.26 -6.52 -0.09
C ILE A 223 6.46 -5.91 0.63
N LEU A 224 7.66 -6.06 0.06
CA LEU A 224 8.88 -5.38 0.48
C LEU A 224 9.25 -4.33 -0.55
N ILE A 225 9.36 -3.08 -0.13
CA ILE A 225 9.76 -1.95 -0.95
C ILE A 225 11.00 -1.37 -0.30
N GLN A 226 12.12 -1.32 -1.02
CA GLN A 226 13.33 -0.73 -0.46
C GLN A 226 14.27 -0.14 -1.50
N THR A 227 15.06 0.83 -1.04
CA THR A 227 16.31 1.20 -1.72
C THR A 227 17.40 0.22 -1.30
N ARG A 228 18.11 -0.40 -2.25
CA ARG A 228 19.22 -1.32 -1.93
C ARG A 228 20.39 -0.56 -1.32
N TRP A 229 20.83 -0.99 -0.15
CA TRP A 229 21.98 -0.42 0.56
C TRP A 229 23.11 -1.43 0.77
N HIS A 230 22.81 -2.72 0.80
CA HIS A 230 23.82 -3.73 1.05
C HIS A 230 23.41 -5.04 0.37
N GLU A 231 24.40 -5.86 0.00
CA GLU A 231 24.19 -7.16 -0.64
C GLU A 231 23.32 -8.05 0.24
N MET A 232 23.62 -8.04 1.53
CA MET A 232 22.95 -8.76 2.61
C MET A 232 21.88 -7.95 3.36
N ASP A 233 21.35 -6.85 2.79
CA ASP A 233 20.16 -6.21 3.38
C ASP A 233 18.96 -7.19 3.42
N LEU A 234 17.82 -6.80 4.00
CA LEU A 234 16.69 -7.73 4.19
C LEU A 234 16.32 -8.47 2.90
N ALA A 235 16.24 -7.77 1.77
CA ALA A 235 15.93 -8.42 0.50
C ALA A 235 17.02 -9.41 0.09
N GLY A 236 18.29 -9.03 0.22
CA GLY A 236 19.41 -9.91 -0.06
C GLY A 236 19.38 -11.23 0.72
N GLN A 237 18.86 -11.21 1.93
CA GLN A 237 18.77 -12.40 2.79
C GLN A 237 17.53 -13.27 2.52
N ILE A 238 16.48 -12.74 1.89
CA ILE A 238 15.24 -13.50 1.59
C ILE A 238 15.13 -13.91 0.13
N LEU A 239 15.92 -13.29 -0.75
CA LEU A 239 16.04 -13.71 -2.14
C LEU A 239 16.70 -15.11 -2.23
N PRO A 240 16.37 -15.90 -3.26
CA PRO A 240 17.06 -17.16 -3.53
C PRO A 240 18.58 -16.97 -3.68
N GLU A 241 19.37 -17.96 -3.25
CA GLU A 241 20.84 -17.93 -3.38
C GLU A 241 21.32 -17.82 -4.84
N ASP A 242 20.54 -18.34 -5.79
CA ASP A 242 20.80 -18.34 -7.22
C ASP A 242 20.21 -17.13 -7.96
N TYR A 243 19.60 -16.18 -7.24
CA TYR A 243 19.05 -14.96 -7.83
C TYR A 243 20.14 -14.13 -8.52
N ASN A 244 19.98 -13.92 -9.83
CA ASN A 244 21.00 -13.28 -10.67
C ASN A 244 20.70 -11.79 -10.99
N GLY A 245 19.67 -11.21 -10.37
CA GLY A 245 19.27 -9.82 -10.62
C GLY A 245 18.11 -9.64 -11.60
N GLU A 246 17.47 -10.72 -12.05
CA GLU A 246 16.32 -10.63 -12.95
C GLU A 246 15.07 -10.01 -12.28
N SER A 247 14.27 -9.31 -13.07
CA SER A 247 12.92 -8.90 -12.65
C SER A 247 11.90 -9.93 -13.12
N GLY A 248 10.96 -10.31 -12.25
CA GLY A 248 9.89 -11.24 -12.62
C GLY A 248 9.47 -12.15 -11.47
N ILE A 249 8.89 -13.29 -11.83
CA ILE A 249 8.65 -14.39 -10.88
C ILE A 249 9.97 -15.13 -10.75
N ILE A 250 10.44 -15.21 -9.51
CA ILE A 250 11.62 -15.96 -9.07
C ILE A 250 11.18 -17.08 -8.12
#